data_AF-A0A947NH02-F1
#
_entry.id   AF-A0A947NH02-F1
#
_cell.length_a   1.000
_cell.length_b   1.000
_cell.length_c   1.000
_cell.angle_alpha   90.00
_cell.angle_beta   90.00
_cell.angle_gamma   90.00
#
_symmetry.space_group_name_H-M   'P 1'
#
loop_
_entity.id
_entity.type
_entity.pdbx_description
1 polymer ?
#
loop_
_entity_poly.entity_id
_entity_poly.type
_entity_poly.pdbx_seq_one_letter_code
_entity_poly.pdbx_strand_id
1 'polypeptide(L)' 'MGIKNFTEIKAWQEAKKLAIFAYQLTKKEYFKKDFSLARQLQSSTVSTMANIAEGFGR' A
#
# COMPACT_ATOMS: atom_id res chain seq x y z
N MET A 1 -7.18 26.11 -4.59
CA MET A 1 -8.06 24.93 -4.78
C MET A 1 -7.44 23.80 -3.99
N GLY A 2 -8.11 23.32 -2.93
CA GLY A 2 -7.57 22.27 -2.05
C GLY A 2 -7.79 20.87 -2.62
N ILE A 3 -7.09 19.89 -2.05
CA ILE A 3 -7.27 18.45 -2.31
C ILE A 3 -8.75 18.10 -2.08
N LYS A 4 -9.42 17.54 -3.09
CA LYS A 4 -10.85 17.16 -3.03
C LYS A 4 -11.05 15.69 -2.72
N ASN A 5 -10.05 14.87 -2.99
CA ASN A 5 -10.06 13.45 -2.74
C ASN A 5 -8.70 12.97 -2.22
N PHE A 6 -8.67 11.99 -1.32
CA PHE A 6 -7.44 11.39 -0.80
C PHE A 6 -6.52 10.85 -1.91
N THR A 7 -7.07 10.46 -3.06
CA THR A 7 -6.29 9.98 -4.22
C THR A 7 -5.42 11.06 -4.87
N GLU A 8 -5.71 12.34 -4.63
CA GLU A 8 -4.87 13.47 -5.05
C GLU A 8 -3.66 13.69 -4.12
N ILE A 9 -3.66 13.09 -2.92
CA ILE A 9 -2.56 13.19 -1.97
C ILE A 9 -1.35 12.42 -2.52
N LYS A 10 -0.22 13.12 -2.73
CA LYS A 10 1.03 12.50 -3.22
C LYS A 10 1.46 11.30 -2.36
N ALA A 11 1.37 11.41 -1.04
CA ALA A 11 1.69 10.30 -0.13
C ALA A 11 0.80 9.06 -0.36
N TRP A 12 -0.50 9.25 -0.68
CA TRP A 12 -1.39 8.13 -1.01
C TRP A 12 -1.00 7.48 -2.34
N GLN A 13 -0.63 8.28 -3.34
CA GLN A 13 -0.18 7.79 -4.64
C GLN A 13 1.11 6.97 -4.53
N GLU A 14 2.08 7.44 -3.73
CA GLU A 14 3.31 6.68 -3.46
C GLU A 14 3.03 5.42 -2.65
N ALA A 15 2.13 5.46 -1.66
CA ALA A 15 1.70 4.27 -0.93
C ALA A 15 1.03 3.23 -1.86
N LYS A 16 0.23 3.67 -2.83
CA LYS A 16 -0.36 2.79 -3.86
C LYS A 16 0.70 2.13 -4.72
N LYS A 17 1.71 2.88 -5.19
CA LYS A 17 2.84 2.32 -5.95
C LYS A 17 3.61 1.29 -5.12
N LEU A 18 3.85 1.58 -3.85
CA LEU A 18 4.50 0.66 -2.91
C LEU A 18 3.69 -0.64 -2.73
N ALA A 19 2.37 -0.54 -2.56
CA ALA A 19 1.50 -1.71 -2.45
C ALA A 19 1.57 -2.58 -3.72
N ILE A 20 1.46 -1.98 -4.91
CA ILE A 20 1.59 -2.70 -6.19
C ILE A 20 2.95 -3.41 -6.27
N PHE A 21 4.03 -2.71 -5.92
CA PHE A 21 5.37 -3.29 -5.90
C PHE A 21 5.47 -4.47 -4.91
N ALA A 22 4.93 -4.35 -3.70
CA ALA A 22 4.90 -5.43 -2.71
C ALA A 22 4.13 -6.66 -3.23
N TYR A 23 2.97 -6.47 -3.86
CA TYR A 23 2.23 -7.57 -4.49
C TYR A 23 3.00 -8.23 -5.64
N GLN A 24 3.74 -7.47 -6.45
CA GLN A 24 4.58 -8.02 -7.51
C GLN A 24 5.79 -8.77 -6.96
N LEU A 25 6.44 -8.22 -5.93
CA LEU A 25 7.61 -8.80 -5.29
C LEU A 25 7.28 -10.15 -4.63
N THR A 26 6.15 -10.20 -3.91
CA THR A 26 5.70 -11.40 -3.18
C THR A 26 5.24 -12.54 -4.09
N LYS A 27 5.03 -12.30 -5.40
CA LYS A 27 4.74 -13.35 -6.40
C LYS A 27 6.00 -14.08 -6.90
N LYS A 28 7.20 -13.55 -6.62
CA LYS A 28 8.45 -14.17 -7.06
C LYS A 28 8.73 -15.45 -6.28
N GLU A 29 9.41 -16.41 -6.92
CA GLU A 29 9.77 -17.74 -6.38
C GLU A 29 10.27 -17.72 -4.93
N TYR A 30 11.12 -16.75 -4.58
CA TYR A 30 11.67 -16.60 -3.23
C TYR A 30 10.60 -16.41 -2.14
N PHE A 31 9.55 -15.62 -2.44
CA PHE A 31 8.47 -15.33 -1.50
C PHE A 31 7.35 -16.38 -1.53
N LYS A 32 7.29 -17.25 -2.56
CA LYS A 32 6.25 -18.29 -2.68
C LYS A 32 6.27 -19.31 -1.52
N LYS A 33 7.40 -19.46 -0.84
CA LYS A 33 7.55 -20.39 0.30
C LYS A 33 7.48 -19.69 1.66
N ASP A 34 7.57 -18.36 1.69
CA ASP A 34 7.47 -17.55 2.91
C ASP A 34 6.18 -16.74 2.92
N PHE A 35 5.08 -17.44 3.21
CA PHE A 35 3.74 -16.86 3.25
C PHE A 35 3.57 -15.83 4.37
N SER A 36 4.31 -15.97 5.47
CA SER A 36 4.23 -15.05 6.61
C SER A 36 4.81 -13.70 6.23
N LEU A 37 6.04 -13.67 5.70
CA LEU A 37 6.69 -12.45 5.24
C LEU A 37 5.92 -11.80 4.10
N ALA A 38 5.45 -12.59 3.14
CA ALA A 38 4.64 -12.08 2.02
C ALA A 38 3.35 -11.40 2.52
N ARG A 39 2.65 -12.03 3.47
CA ARG A 39 1.43 -11.46 4.06
C ARG A 39 1.71 -10.19 4.84
N GLN A 40 2.74 -10.18 5.69
CA GLN A 40 3.09 -8.98 6.47
C GLN A 40 3.46 -7.80 5.58
N LEU A 41 4.21 -8.05 4.49
CA LEU A 41 4.57 -7.02 3.53
C LEU A 41 3.34 -6.45 2.78
N GLN A 42 2.45 -7.32 2.31
CA GLN A 42 1.21 -6.88 1.66
C GLN A 42 0.29 -6.11 2.63
N SER A 43 0.08 -6.63 3.85
CA SER A 43 -0.80 -6.00 4.83
C SER A 43 -0.31 -4.64 5.32
N SER A 44 0.99 -4.49 5.56
CA SER A 44 1.58 -3.21 6.00
C SER A 44 1.43 -2.12 4.92
N THR A 45 1.70 -2.44 3.66
CA THR A 45 1.59 -1.48 2.55
C THR A 45 0.14 -1.04 2.28
N VAL A 46 -0.82 -1.96 2.38
CA VAL A 46 -2.26 -1.63 2.29
C VAL A 46 -2.69 -0.76 3.48
N SER A 47 -2.20 -1.06 4.69
CA SER A 47 -2.51 -0.27 5.90
C SER A 47 -2.04 1.17 5.77
N THR A 48 -0.84 1.43 5.22
CA THR A 48 -0.38 2.80 4.96
C THR A 48 -1.34 3.58 4.08
N MET A 49 -1.79 2.96 2.98
CA MET A 49 -2.72 3.58 2.04
C MET A 49 -4.10 3.84 2.66
N ALA A 50 -4.58 2.91 3.49
CA ALA A 50 -5.85 3.02 4.23
C ALA A 50 -5.80 4.14 5.28
N ASN A 51 -4.72 4.24 6.06
CA ASN A 51 -4.57 5.30 7.07
C ASN A 51 -4.55 6.70 6.45
N ILE A 52 -3.95 6.88 5.26
CA ILE A 52 -3.97 8.17 4.56
C ILE A 52 -5.39 8.52 4.10
N ALA A 53 -6.15 7.55 3.59
CA ALA A 53 -7.54 7.76 3.18
C ALA A 53 -8.45 8.05 4.38
N GLU A 54 -8.28 7.31 5.48
CA GLU A 54 -9.01 7.53 6.74
C GLU A 54 -8.73 8.91 7.33
N GLY A 55 -7.45 9.31 7.37
CA GLY A 55 -7.05 10.63 7.84
C GLY A 55 -7.56 11.79 6.99
N PHE A 56 -7.79 11.59 5.70
CA PHE A 56 -8.42 12.59 4.83
C PHE A 56 -9.94 12.71 5.03
N GLY A 57 -10.59 11.62 5.42
CA GLY A 57 -12.04 11.58 5.69
C GLY A 57 -12.44 12.01 7.09
N ARG A 58 -11.47 12.38 7.95
CA ARG A 58 -11.66 13.00 9.26
C ARG A 58 -11.60 14.51 9.15
#